data_AF-A0A0Q6Z343-F1
#
_entry.id   AF-A0A0Q6Z343-F1
#
_cell.length_a   1.000
_cell.length_b   1.000
_cell.length_c   1.000
_cell.angle_alpha   90.00
_cell.angle_beta   90.00
_cell.angle_gamma   90.00
#
_symmetry.space_group_name_H-M   'P 1'
#
loop_
_entity.id
_entity.type
_entity.pdbx_description
1 polymer ?
#
loop_
_entity_poly.entity_id
_entity_poly.type
_entity_poly.pdbx_seq_one_letter_code
_entity_poly.pdbx_strand_id
1 'polypeptide(L)'
;MNVQVDARSIGKAENFDGLLARNTRLQPGDPVHIRVLRFDADHADQSGFESFVVPYDTSMRVLDALNYVAEHFATDLAYRWLCGSKMCGTCAVRMNGREVLACWESVEPEMTIEPLRNLPVIRDLVVDRSPYEARVAKFEPWLERSSDYAGFPEPLSHKDMKNASKALDCISCMSCFSACPVVGLGDLTDFAGPAPLVQLAQTALDVRNDPKKVASALEHAGIFNCVSCYKCEEVCPAKIPIVTRIIEPLKAKTAVLVPHAARHSIVFRAIIASRGRIDPSELVMRVQGAKVLLQVGRALRLLLRGKINPLKTLFGKNGSAANAASRILDR
;
A
#
# COMPACT_ATOMS: atom_id res chain seq x y z
N MET A 1 -8.50 3.68 35.47
CA MET A 1 -7.03 3.53 35.38
C MET A 1 -6.55 4.32 34.17
N ASN A 2 -5.96 5.50 34.39
CA ASN A 2 -5.29 6.26 33.34
C ASN A 2 -3.94 5.60 33.07
N VAL A 3 -3.82 4.89 31.95
CA VAL A 3 -2.52 4.40 31.48
C VAL A 3 -1.82 5.59 30.81
N GLN A 4 -0.87 6.22 31.50
CA GLN A 4 0.08 7.13 30.88
C GLN A 4 0.97 6.33 29.93
N VAL A 5 0.73 6.44 28.62
CA VAL A 5 1.61 5.88 27.61
C VAL A 5 2.77 6.85 27.40
N ASP A 6 3.96 6.50 27.89
CA ASP A 6 5.20 7.23 27.61
C ASP A 6 5.56 7.07 26.13
N ALA A 7 5.56 8.17 25.38
CA ALA A 7 5.92 8.20 23.96
C ALA A 7 7.36 7.69 23.69
N ARG A 8 8.25 7.70 24.69
CA ARG A 8 9.61 7.13 24.59
C ARG A 8 9.65 5.60 24.70
N SER A 9 8.54 4.98 25.10
CA SER A 9 8.37 3.52 25.18
C SER A 9 7.70 2.92 23.94
N ILE A 10 7.05 3.77 23.12
CA ILE A 10 6.50 3.39 21.81
C ILE A 10 7.68 2.98 20.91
N GLY A 11 7.70 1.71 20.47
CA GLY A 11 8.78 1.10 19.69
C GLY A 11 9.88 0.40 20.51
N LYS A 12 9.96 0.59 21.84
CA LYS A 12 10.90 -0.18 22.68
C LYS A 12 10.37 -1.56 23.04
N ALA A 13 9.05 -1.71 23.20
CA ALA A 13 8.42 -3.02 23.40
C ALA A 13 8.55 -3.92 22.15
N GLU A 14 8.56 -3.34 20.95
CA GLU A 14 8.72 -4.08 19.68
C GLU A 14 10.11 -4.71 19.55
N ASN A 15 11.14 -4.16 20.21
CA ASN A 15 12.48 -4.76 20.24
C ASN A 15 12.59 -5.98 21.18
N PHE A 16 11.64 -6.16 22.12
CA PHE A 16 11.53 -7.36 22.95
C PHE A 16 10.61 -8.43 22.37
N ASP A 17 9.93 -8.15 21.24
CA ASP A 17 9.03 -9.05 20.52
C ASP A 17 9.63 -9.51 19.18
N GLY A 18 10.96 -9.59 19.11
CA GLY A 18 11.69 -10.14 17.98
C GLY A 18 11.44 -11.65 17.82
N LEU A 19 11.66 -12.18 16.61
CA LEU A 19 11.47 -13.60 16.25
C LEU A 19 12.08 -14.60 17.26
N LEU A 20 13.20 -14.24 17.89
CA LEU A 20 13.82 -15.04 18.97
C LEU A 20 12.98 -15.05 20.25
N ALA A 21 12.40 -13.92 20.66
CA ALA A 21 11.64 -13.79 21.90
C ALA A 21 10.27 -14.52 21.86
N ARG A 22 9.68 -14.67 20.67
CA ARG A 22 8.46 -15.47 20.46
C ARG A 22 8.76 -16.97 20.51
N ASN A 23 9.85 -17.39 19.86
CA ASN A 23 10.28 -18.80 19.82
C ASN A 23 10.88 -19.29 21.14
N THR A 24 11.47 -18.42 21.96
CA THR A 24 12.10 -18.83 23.23
C THR A 24 11.16 -19.45 24.26
N ARG A 25 9.84 -19.43 24.01
CA ARG A 25 8.84 -20.03 24.91
C ARG A 25 8.46 -21.46 24.51
N LEU A 26 8.81 -21.91 23.31
CA LEU A 26 8.49 -23.24 22.81
C LEU A 26 9.72 -24.16 22.91
N GLN A 27 9.49 -25.37 23.41
CA GLN A 27 10.45 -26.48 23.43
C GLN A 27 10.13 -27.46 22.31
N PRO A 28 11.13 -28.16 21.74
CA PRO A 28 10.88 -29.20 20.75
C PRO A 28 9.83 -30.22 21.23
N GLY A 29 8.83 -30.49 20.40
CA GLY A 29 7.68 -31.34 20.71
C GLY A 29 6.47 -30.63 21.32
N ASP A 30 6.60 -29.35 21.73
CA ASP A 30 5.44 -28.57 22.19
C ASP A 30 4.38 -28.47 21.09
N PRO A 31 3.08 -28.53 21.44
CA PRO A 31 2.01 -28.45 20.46
C PRO A 31 1.87 -27.01 19.92
N VAL A 32 1.88 -26.87 18.59
CA VAL A 32 1.52 -25.65 17.89
C VAL A 32 0.13 -25.81 17.29
N HIS A 33 -0.80 -25.00 17.74
CA HIS A 33 -2.18 -24.99 17.26
C HIS A 33 -2.28 -24.06 16.05
N ILE A 34 -2.51 -24.65 14.88
CA ILE A 34 -2.68 -23.92 13.62
C ILE A 34 -4.11 -24.03 13.14
N ARG A 35 -4.74 -22.89 12.87
CA ARG A 35 -6.03 -22.79 12.18
C ARG A 35 -5.80 -22.28 10.78
N VAL A 36 -6.20 -23.03 9.76
CA VAL A 36 -6.02 -22.64 8.36
C VAL A 36 -7.38 -22.40 7.73
N LEU A 37 -7.56 -21.26 7.04
CA LEU A 37 -8.74 -21.04 6.23
C LEU A 37 -8.71 -21.99 5.02
N ARG A 38 -9.65 -22.92 4.98
CA ARG A 38 -9.94 -23.78 3.85
C ARG A 38 -10.96 -23.12 2.94
N PHE A 39 -10.68 -23.08 1.65
CA PHE A 39 -11.55 -22.47 0.65
C PHE A 39 -11.40 -23.17 -0.69
N ASP A 40 -12.51 -23.43 -1.37
CA ASP A 40 -12.53 -23.89 -2.75
C ASP A 40 -13.49 -22.98 -3.53
N ALA A 41 -13.02 -22.40 -4.63
CA ALA A 41 -13.83 -21.49 -5.44
C ALA A 41 -15.06 -22.20 -6.04
N ASP A 42 -14.95 -23.50 -6.32
CA ASP A 42 -16.05 -24.30 -6.88
C ASP A 42 -17.06 -24.74 -5.81
N HIS A 43 -16.67 -24.71 -4.53
CA HIS A 43 -17.46 -25.15 -3.37
C HIS A 43 -17.39 -24.13 -2.23
N ALA A 44 -17.62 -22.85 -2.55
CA ALA A 44 -17.40 -21.74 -1.61
C ALA A 44 -18.25 -21.83 -0.32
N ASP A 45 -19.40 -22.52 -0.38
CA ASP A 45 -20.29 -22.80 0.75
C ASP A 45 -19.67 -23.71 1.82
N GLN A 46 -18.63 -24.47 1.45
CA GLN A 46 -17.90 -25.37 2.36
C GLN A 46 -16.65 -24.70 2.96
N SER A 47 -16.45 -23.41 2.71
CA SER A 47 -15.31 -22.68 3.27
C SER A 47 -15.39 -22.57 4.80
N GLY A 48 -14.26 -22.73 5.46
CA GLY A 48 -14.21 -22.78 6.92
C GLY A 48 -12.79 -22.85 7.45
N PHE A 49 -12.65 -22.67 8.77
CA PHE A 49 -11.37 -22.88 9.42
C PHE A 49 -11.23 -24.33 9.83
N GLU A 50 -10.13 -24.96 9.44
CA GLU A 50 -9.72 -26.27 9.93
C GLU A 50 -8.56 -26.10 10.91
N SER A 51 -8.54 -26.93 11.95
CA SER A 51 -7.55 -26.84 13.04
C SER A 51 -6.66 -28.07 13.04
N PHE A 52 -5.35 -27.85 13.15
CA PHE A 52 -4.34 -28.90 13.25
C PHE A 52 -3.44 -28.64 14.46
N VAL A 53 -2.78 -29.70 14.91
CA VAL A 53 -1.75 -29.62 15.96
C VAL A 53 -0.46 -30.16 15.38
N VAL A 54 0.56 -29.31 15.34
CA VAL A 54 1.88 -29.63 14.77
C VAL A 54 2.90 -29.67 15.92
N PRO A 55 3.77 -30.69 16.00
CA PRO A 55 4.86 -30.68 16.97
C PRO A 55 5.88 -29.61 16.59
N TYR A 56 6.19 -28.70 17.51
CA TYR A 56 7.21 -27.68 17.31
C TYR A 56 8.60 -28.29 17.13
N ASP A 57 9.41 -27.72 16.23
CA ASP A 57 10.84 -27.96 16.16
C ASP A 57 11.62 -26.63 16.27
N THR A 58 12.90 -26.72 16.62
CA THR A 58 13.78 -25.58 16.85
C THR A 58 13.83 -24.67 15.62
N SER A 59 13.44 -23.41 15.80
CA SER A 59 13.43 -22.38 14.75
C SER A 59 12.42 -22.62 13.62
N MET A 60 11.39 -23.43 13.88
CA MET A 60 10.30 -23.69 12.94
C MET A 60 9.63 -22.40 12.46
N ARG A 61 9.42 -22.34 11.14
CA ARG A 61 8.72 -21.26 10.44
C ARG A 61 7.29 -21.66 10.13
N VAL A 62 6.45 -20.67 9.81
CA VAL A 62 5.08 -20.91 9.37
C VAL A 62 5.04 -21.84 8.16
N LEU A 63 6.01 -21.74 7.24
CA LEU A 63 6.11 -22.65 6.10
C LEU A 63 6.35 -24.10 6.52
N ASP A 64 7.20 -24.34 7.52
CA ASP A 64 7.47 -25.69 8.01
C ASP A 64 6.20 -26.30 8.62
N ALA A 65 5.41 -25.50 9.35
CA ALA A 65 4.13 -25.93 9.89
C ALA A 65 3.10 -26.24 8.78
N LEU A 66 3.04 -25.41 7.73
CA LEU A 66 2.17 -25.68 6.57
C LEU A 66 2.59 -26.95 5.83
N ASN A 67 3.89 -27.17 5.64
CA ASN A 67 4.41 -28.42 5.04
C ASN A 67 4.05 -29.63 5.90
N TYR A 68 4.23 -29.55 7.22
CA TYR A 68 3.86 -30.64 8.12
C TYR A 68 2.37 -30.97 8.02
N VAL A 69 1.50 -29.95 8.02
CA VAL A 69 0.05 -30.13 7.86
C VAL A 69 -0.27 -30.80 6.52
N ALA A 70 0.33 -30.31 5.43
CA ALA A 70 0.10 -30.86 4.10
C ALA A 70 0.57 -32.32 3.99
N GLU A 71 1.68 -32.68 4.61
CA GLU A 71 2.24 -34.03 4.51
C GLU A 71 1.50 -35.06 5.40
N HIS A 72 0.97 -34.64 6.55
CA HIS A 72 0.49 -35.57 7.58
C HIS A 72 -1.02 -35.54 7.81
N PHE A 73 -1.70 -34.41 7.53
CA PHE A 73 -3.11 -34.22 7.89
C PHE A 73 -3.99 -33.87 6.68
N ALA A 74 -3.52 -33.00 5.80
CA ALA A 74 -4.30 -32.43 4.70
C ALA A 74 -3.48 -32.32 3.41
N THR A 75 -3.28 -33.45 2.72
CA THR A 75 -2.53 -33.53 1.45
C THR A 75 -3.13 -32.73 0.30
N ASP A 76 -4.35 -32.22 0.49
CA ASP A 76 -5.10 -31.39 -0.44
C ASP A 76 -5.05 -29.89 -0.11
N LEU A 77 -4.29 -29.50 0.93
CA LEU A 77 -4.07 -28.10 1.33
C LEU A 77 -3.27 -27.34 0.26
N ALA A 78 -3.86 -26.26 -0.25
CA ALA A 78 -3.23 -25.43 -1.27
C ALA A 78 -2.55 -24.19 -0.69
N TYR A 79 -1.23 -24.07 -0.91
CA TYR A 79 -0.44 -22.89 -0.59
C TYR A 79 0.76 -22.82 -1.54
N ARG A 80 1.36 -21.63 -1.68
CA ARG A 80 2.48 -21.43 -2.62
C ARG A 80 3.76 -21.14 -1.85
N TRP A 81 4.85 -21.78 -2.24
CA TRP A 81 6.20 -21.44 -1.80
C TRP A 81 7.23 -21.84 -2.86
N LEU A 82 8.46 -21.31 -2.75
CA LEU A 82 9.55 -21.64 -3.68
C LEU A 82 10.92 -21.52 -3.01
N CYS A 83 11.41 -20.30 -2.75
CA CYS A 83 12.82 -20.10 -2.40
C CYS A 83 13.20 -20.46 -0.95
N GLY A 84 12.23 -20.54 -0.03
CA GLY A 84 12.49 -20.76 1.42
C GLY A 84 13.26 -19.64 2.15
N SER A 85 13.72 -18.60 1.45
CA SER A 85 14.73 -17.65 1.95
C SER A 85 14.34 -16.17 1.82
N LYS A 86 13.04 -15.83 1.85
CA LYS A 86 12.53 -14.43 1.80
C LYS A 86 12.84 -13.64 0.50
N MET A 87 13.30 -14.30 -0.57
CA MET A 87 13.69 -13.61 -1.81
C MET A 87 12.61 -13.58 -2.90
N CYS A 88 11.76 -14.60 -3.01
CA CYS A 88 10.78 -14.71 -4.12
C CYS A 88 9.41 -14.09 -3.84
N GLY A 89 9.07 -13.85 -2.57
CA GLY A 89 7.76 -13.32 -2.17
C GLY A 89 6.56 -14.28 -2.29
N THR A 90 6.73 -15.47 -2.88
CA THR A 90 5.63 -16.40 -3.21
C THR A 90 4.81 -16.91 -2.03
N CYS A 91 5.42 -17.07 -0.86
CA CYS A 91 4.78 -17.62 0.35
C CYS A 91 4.13 -16.56 1.26
N ALA A 92 3.73 -15.43 0.67
CA ALA A 92 3.03 -14.40 1.42
C ALA A 92 1.63 -14.87 1.81
N VAL A 93 1.33 -14.81 3.10
CA VAL A 93 0.03 -15.17 3.70
C VAL A 93 -0.29 -14.17 4.80
N ARG A 94 -1.46 -14.31 5.42
CA ARG A 94 -1.79 -13.59 6.66
C ARG A 94 -1.72 -14.55 7.84
N MET A 95 -1.04 -14.14 8.90
CA MET A 95 -0.95 -14.84 10.17
C MET A 95 -1.45 -13.92 11.28
N ASN A 96 -2.44 -14.37 12.05
CA ASN A 96 -3.02 -13.61 13.17
C ASN A 96 -3.40 -12.17 12.76
N GLY A 97 -3.97 -12.04 11.56
CA GLY A 97 -4.40 -10.77 10.99
C GLY A 97 -3.34 -9.94 10.26
N ARG A 98 -2.05 -10.31 10.33
CA ARG A 98 -0.90 -9.58 9.76
C ARG A 98 -0.31 -10.28 8.54
N GLU A 99 0.08 -9.53 7.52
CA GLU A 99 0.76 -10.06 6.35
C GLU A 99 2.20 -10.46 6.67
N VAL A 100 2.56 -11.71 6.36
CA VAL A 100 3.86 -12.30 6.65
C VAL A 100 4.35 -13.13 5.47
N LEU A 101 5.65 -13.45 5.43
CA LEU A 101 6.18 -14.47 4.52
C LEU A 101 6.32 -15.77 5.30
N ALA A 102 5.61 -16.82 4.90
CA ALA A 102 5.58 -18.06 5.67
C ALA A 102 6.97 -18.69 5.88
N CYS A 103 7.87 -18.58 4.89
CA CYS A 103 9.25 -19.09 4.99
C CYS A 103 10.15 -18.30 5.94
N TRP A 104 9.72 -17.14 6.40
CA TRP A 104 10.52 -16.24 7.23
C TRP A 104 9.91 -16.01 8.61
N GLU A 105 8.59 -15.99 8.67
CA GLU A 105 7.87 -15.80 9.92
C GLU A 105 8.01 -17.03 10.81
N SER A 106 8.28 -16.79 12.09
CA SER A 106 8.29 -17.85 13.09
C SER A 106 6.87 -18.32 13.40
N VAL A 107 6.74 -19.58 13.80
CA VAL A 107 5.47 -20.06 14.37
C VAL A 107 5.18 -19.39 15.73
N GLU A 108 3.89 -19.23 16.03
CA GLU A 108 3.39 -18.87 17.37
C GLU A 108 2.61 -20.07 17.93
N PRO A 109 2.53 -20.26 19.26
CA PRO A 109 1.82 -21.41 19.87
C PRO A 109 0.38 -21.57 19.38
N GLU A 110 -0.29 -20.44 19.10
CA GLU A 110 -1.58 -20.37 18.45
C GLU A 110 -1.49 -19.44 17.25
N MET A 111 -1.84 -19.94 16.07
CA MET A 111 -1.83 -19.12 14.86
C MET A 111 -3.00 -19.43 13.94
N THR A 112 -3.59 -18.37 13.40
CA THR A 112 -4.60 -18.44 12.35
C THR A 112 -3.99 -17.96 11.05
N ILE A 113 -3.99 -18.82 10.03
CA ILE A 113 -3.44 -18.57 8.70
C ILE A 113 -4.58 -18.34 7.70
N GLU A 114 -4.52 -17.22 6.99
CA GLU A 114 -5.50 -16.79 6.00
C GLU A 114 -4.79 -16.41 4.69
N PRO A 115 -5.46 -16.48 3.53
CA PRO A 115 -4.94 -15.92 2.29
C PRO A 115 -4.75 -14.40 2.38
N LEU A 116 -3.97 -13.85 1.46
CA LEU A 116 -3.86 -12.40 1.28
C LEU A 116 -5.24 -11.79 0.94
N ARG A 117 -5.52 -10.59 1.46
CA ARG A 117 -6.73 -9.84 1.14
C ARG A 117 -6.60 -9.12 -0.20
N ASN A 118 -7.71 -8.55 -0.66
CA ASN A 118 -7.81 -7.71 -1.85
C ASN A 118 -7.50 -8.41 -3.18
N LEU A 119 -7.28 -9.73 -3.14
CA LEU A 119 -7.06 -10.59 -4.29
C LEU A 119 -8.08 -11.74 -4.19
N PRO A 120 -8.66 -12.19 -5.31
CA PRO A 120 -9.52 -13.37 -5.32
C PRO A 120 -8.76 -14.59 -4.80
N VAL A 121 -9.39 -15.41 -3.96
CA VAL A 121 -8.82 -16.69 -3.51
C VAL A 121 -9.16 -17.74 -4.55
N ILE A 122 -8.17 -18.50 -5.01
CA ILE A 122 -8.36 -19.64 -5.92
C ILE A 122 -8.70 -20.87 -5.10
N ARG A 123 -7.85 -21.20 -4.12
CA ARG A 123 -8.00 -22.33 -3.21
C ARG A 123 -7.16 -22.13 -1.95
N ASP A 124 -7.73 -22.35 -0.78
CA ASP A 124 -7.12 -22.22 0.54
C ASP A 124 -6.31 -20.91 0.68
N LEU A 125 -4.98 -21.00 0.67
CA LEU A 125 -4.08 -19.85 0.84
C LEU A 125 -3.57 -19.26 -0.50
N VAL A 126 -3.99 -19.84 -1.62
CA VAL A 126 -3.59 -19.43 -2.97
C VAL A 126 -4.51 -18.34 -3.50
N VAL A 127 -3.93 -17.19 -3.84
CA VAL A 127 -4.64 -16.06 -4.43
C VAL A 127 -4.34 -15.88 -5.92
N ASP A 128 -5.32 -15.38 -6.65
CA ASP A 128 -5.18 -14.95 -8.04
C ASP A 128 -4.47 -13.59 -8.13
N ARG A 129 -3.34 -13.57 -8.82
CA ARG A 129 -2.53 -12.36 -9.04
C ARG A 129 -2.95 -11.58 -10.28
N SER A 130 -3.84 -12.10 -11.11
CA SER A 130 -4.23 -11.48 -12.39
C SER A 130 -4.72 -10.03 -12.23
N PRO A 131 -5.50 -9.64 -11.20
CA PRO A 131 -5.87 -8.24 -11.00
C PRO A 131 -4.69 -7.30 -10.74
N TYR A 132 -3.64 -7.80 -10.07
CA TYR A 132 -2.40 -7.06 -9.84
C TYR A 132 -1.61 -6.94 -11.14
N GLU A 133 -1.39 -8.05 -11.86
CA GLU A 133 -0.60 -8.06 -13.10
C GLU A 133 -1.24 -7.16 -14.18
N ALA A 134 -2.58 -7.15 -14.27
CA ALA A 134 -3.31 -6.27 -15.17
C ALA A 134 -3.10 -4.78 -14.85
N ARG A 135 -2.94 -4.40 -13.57
CA ARG A 135 -2.62 -3.02 -13.19
C ARG A 135 -1.18 -2.65 -13.55
N VAL A 136 -0.24 -3.56 -13.33
CA VAL A 136 1.17 -3.35 -13.67
C VAL A 136 1.36 -3.27 -15.19
N ALA A 137 0.68 -4.10 -15.96
CA ALA A 137 0.75 -4.08 -17.42
C ALA A 137 0.34 -2.73 -18.02
N LYS A 138 -0.69 -2.07 -17.45
CA LYS A 138 -1.13 -0.72 -17.87
C LYS A 138 -0.07 0.37 -17.69
N PHE A 139 0.96 0.12 -16.88
CA PHE A 139 2.05 1.06 -16.66
C PHE A 139 3.19 0.93 -17.65
N GLU A 140 3.17 -0.10 -18.50
CA GLU A 140 4.26 -0.37 -19.43
C GLU A 140 5.63 -0.36 -18.72
N PRO A 141 5.89 -1.31 -17.79
CA PRO A 141 6.94 -1.22 -16.78
C PRO A 141 8.35 -1.51 -17.35
N TRP A 142 8.68 -0.93 -18.50
CA TRP A 142 10.01 -0.94 -19.11
C TRP A 142 10.52 0.48 -19.33
N LEU A 143 11.84 0.62 -19.31
CA LEU A 143 12.51 1.89 -19.58
C LEU A 143 12.44 2.21 -21.08
N GLU A 144 12.10 3.45 -21.42
CA GLU A 144 12.15 3.95 -22.79
C GLU A 144 12.80 5.33 -22.80
N ARG A 145 13.80 5.53 -23.65
CA ARG A 145 14.57 6.77 -23.67
C ARG A 145 14.06 7.69 -24.76
N SER A 146 14.05 8.99 -24.47
CA SER A 146 13.87 10.03 -25.48
C SER A 146 15.18 10.42 -26.18
N SER A 147 16.33 9.96 -25.69
CA SER A 147 17.66 10.27 -26.21
C SER A 147 18.50 9.01 -26.40
N ASP A 148 19.49 9.08 -27.28
CA ASP A 148 20.42 8.00 -27.53
C ASP A 148 21.19 7.61 -26.25
N TYR A 149 21.59 6.34 -26.19
CA TYR A 149 22.39 5.82 -25.09
C TYR A 149 23.79 6.46 -25.09
N ALA A 150 24.15 7.10 -23.97
CA ALA A 150 25.40 7.85 -23.84
C ALA A 150 26.67 7.00 -23.67
N GLY A 151 26.58 5.67 -23.70
CA GLY A 151 27.71 4.75 -23.50
C GLY A 151 27.92 4.34 -22.03
N PHE A 152 28.88 3.42 -21.81
CA PHE A 152 29.26 2.93 -20.49
C PHE A 152 30.57 3.57 -20.02
N PRO A 153 30.68 4.06 -18.76
CA PRO A 153 29.63 4.11 -17.76
C PRO A 153 28.56 5.15 -18.10
N GLU A 154 27.30 4.81 -17.82
CA GLU A 154 26.19 5.76 -17.98
C GLU A 154 26.30 6.88 -16.93
N PRO A 155 26.12 8.17 -17.28
CA PRO A 155 26.29 9.28 -16.34
C PRO A 155 25.12 9.39 -15.35
N LEU A 156 25.00 8.44 -14.44
CA LEU A 156 24.00 8.40 -13.37
C LEU A 156 24.65 8.58 -12.01
N SER A 157 24.10 9.48 -11.19
CA SER A 157 24.49 9.60 -9.79
C SER A 157 23.59 8.77 -8.86
N HIS A 158 24.08 8.44 -7.67
CA HIS A 158 23.25 7.86 -6.61
C HIS A 158 22.06 8.75 -6.23
N LYS A 159 22.18 10.08 -6.41
CA LYS A 159 21.09 11.02 -6.15
C LYS A 159 19.96 10.84 -7.15
N ASP A 160 20.29 10.64 -8.43
CA ASP A 160 19.32 10.44 -9.51
C ASP A 160 18.53 9.14 -9.31
N MET A 161 19.22 8.08 -8.90
CA MET A 161 18.62 6.75 -8.71
C MET A 161 18.09 6.50 -7.30
N LYS A 162 18.13 7.48 -6.38
CA LYS A 162 17.85 7.27 -4.95
C LYS A 162 16.49 6.62 -4.65
N ASN A 163 15.44 7.01 -5.38
CA ASN A 163 14.10 6.47 -5.15
C ASN A 163 13.85 5.22 -6.01
N ALA A 164 14.24 5.23 -7.28
CA ALA A 164 14.10 4.08 -8.18
C ALA A 164 14.86 2.84 -7.65
N SER A 165 16.08 3.02 -7.13
CA SER A 165 16.85 1.93 -6.51
C SER A 165 16.12 1.26 -5.34
N LYS A 166 15.36 2.01 -4.54
CA LYS A 166 14.53 1.42 -3.47
C LYS A 166 13.27 0.72 -3.97
N ALA A 167 12.76 1.11 -5.13
CA ALA A 167 11.68 0.37 -5.78
C ALA A 167 12.15 -1.00 -6.31
N LEU A 168 13.44 -1.10 -6.71
CA LEU A 168 14.05 -2.34 -7.20
C LEU A 168 14.25 -3.41 -6.12
N ASP A 169 14.24 -3.03 -4.83
CA ASP A 169 14.28 -3.99 -3.70
C ASP A 169 12.97 -4.82 -3.60
N CYS A 170 11.96 -4.54 -4.43
CA CYS A 170 10.65 -5.19 -4.38
C CYS A 170 10.70 -6.64 -4.87
N ILE A 171 10.28 -7.56 -4.01
CA ILE A 171 10.18 -9.00 -4.31
C ILE A 171 8.79 -9.45 -4.80
N SER A 172 7.88 -8.51 -5.09
CA SER A 172 6.52 -8.81 -5.56
C SER A 172 5.80 -9.87 -4.70
N CYS A 173 5.74 -9.64 -3.39
CA CYS A 173 5.08 -10.52 -2.41
C CYS A 173 3.60 -10.17 -2.14
N MET A 174 3.13 -9.01 -2.61
CA MET A 174 1.75 -8.52 -2.43
C MET A 174 1.28 -8.24 -1.00
N SER A 175 2.14 -8.35 0.02
CA SER A 175 1.81 -7.99 1.41
C SER A 175 1.26 -6.57 1.53
N CYS A 176 1.90 -5.58 0.90
CA CYS A 176 1.43 -4.20 0.95
C CYS A 176 0.09 -4.00 0.20
N PHE A 177 -0.19 -4.81 -0.81
CA PHE A 177 -1.45 -4.78 -1.55
C PHE A 177 -2.60 -5.33 -0.70
N SER A 178 -2.39 -6.46 -0.03
CA SER A 178 -3.31 -7.07 0.95
C SER A 178 -3.63 -6.14 2.12
N ALA A 179 -2.64 -5.42 2.60
CA ALA A 179 -2.80 -4.57 3.78
C ALA A 179 -3.46 -3.21 3.48
N CYS A 180 -3.57 -2.82 2.21
CA CYS A 180 -4.05 -1.49 1.85
C CYS A 180 -5.57 -1.38 1.99
N PRO A 181 -6.10 -0.48 2.84
CA PRO A 181 -7.55 -0.32 2.99
C PRO A 181 -8.21 0.30 1.76
N VAL A 182 -7.48 1.15 1.02
CA VAL A 182 -8.02 1.81 -0.18
C VAL A 182 -8.24 0.79 -1.29
N VAL A 183 -7.31 -0.15 -1.49
CA VAL A 183 -7.49 -1.24 -2.46
C VAL A 183 -8.70 -2.10 -2.08
N GLY A 184 -8.96 -2.30 -0.78
CA GLY A 184 -10.12 -3.03 -0.27
C GLY A 184 -11.48 -2.35 -0.56
N LEU A 185 -11.50 -1.12 -1.06
CA LEU A 185 -12.73 -0.46 -1.53
C LEU A 185 -13.20 -0.98 -2.90
N GLY A 186 -12.40 -1.82 -3.58
CA GLY A 186 -12.75 -2.40 -4.88
C GLY A 186 -13.05 -1.32 -5.92
N ASP A 187 -14.18 -1.46 -6.60
CA ASP A 187 -14.59 -0.58 -7.71
C ASP A 187 -14.98 0.85 -7.30
N LEU A 188 -15.00 1.15 -6.00
CA LEU A 188 -15.22 2.50 -5.50
C LEU A 188 -13.99 3.42 -5.68
N THR A 189 -12.86 2.87 -6.12
CA THR A 189 -11.62 3.61 -6.37
C THR A 189 -10.89 3.09 -7.59
N ASP A 190 -10.25 4.00 -8.32
CA ASP A 190 -9.30 3.69 -9.40
C ASP A 190 -7.85 3.63 -8.90
N PHE A 191 -7.64 3.61 -7.57
CA PHE A 191 -6.31 3.50 -6.99
C PHE A 191 -5.62 2.20 -7.38
N ALA A 192 -4.48 2.30 -8.06
CA ALA A 192 -3.72 1.12 -8.47
C ALA A 192 -3.23 0.27 -7.28
N GLY A 193 -2.94 0.90 -6.14
CA GLY A 193 -2.46 0.22 -4.95
C GLY A 193 -0.93 0.32 -4.76
N PRO A 194 -0.42 0.07 -3.55
CA PRO A 194 1.00 0.24 -3.25
C PRO A 194 1.91 -0.70 -4.04
N ALA A 195 1.55 -1.98 -4.23
CA ALA A 195 2.41 -2.91 -4.94
C ALA A 195 2.59 -2.53 -6.43
N PRO A 196 1.53 -2.25 -7.22
CA PRO A 196 1.72 -1.75 -8.59
C PRO A 196 2.48 -0.42 -8.67
N LEU A 197 2.29 0.48 -7.71
CA LEU A 197 3.02 1.76 -7.69
C LEU A 197 4.52 1.59 -7.41
N VAL A 198 4.92 0.57 -6.65
CA VAL A 198 6.34 0.22 -6.48
C VAL A 198 6.92 -0.27 -7.81
N GLN A 199 6.19 -1.10 -8.58
CA GLN A 199 6.63 -1.50 -9.93
C GLN A 199 6.75 -0.29 -10.85
N LEU A 200 5.73 0.57 -10.89
CA LEU A 200 5.76 1.81 -11.67
C LEU A 200 6.97 2.68 -11.31
N ALA A 201 7.29 2.82 -10.03
CA ALA A 201 8.41 3.66 -9.59
C ALA A 201 9.79 3.19 -10.06
N GLN A 202 9.97 1.90 -10.37
CA GLN A 202 11.24 1.41 -10.90
C GLN A 202 11.61 2.13 -12.21
N THR A 203 10.62 2.45 -13.05
CA THR A 203 10.83 3.14 -14.33
C THR A 203 10.38 4.59 -14.28
N ALA A 204 9.32 4.92 -13.55
CA ALA A 204 8.78 6.27 -13.47
C ALA A 204 9.62 7.21 -12.59
N LEU A 205 10.43 6.69 -11.65
CA LEU A 205 11.38 7.51 -10.89
C LEU A 205 12.82 7.39 -11.41
N ASP A 206 13.03 6.62 -12.47
CA ASP A 206 14.29 6.58 -13.20
C ASP A 206 14.41 7.83 -14.09
N VAL A 207 15.55 8.53 -14.00
CA VAL A 207 15.79 9.77 -14.76
C VAL A 207 15.99 9.53 -16.26
N ARG A 208 16.23 8.27 -16.66
CA ARG A 208 16.46 7.89 -18.06
C ARG A 208 15.18 7.69 -18.85
N ASN A 209 14.03 7.61 -18.18
CA ASN A 209 12.77 7.29 -18.83
C ASN A 209 12.14 8.55 -19.46
N ASP A 210 11.53 8.39 -20.63
CA ASP A 210 10.84 9.47 -21.34
C ASP A 210 9.72 10.05 -20.46
N PRO A 211 9.75 11.36 -20.15
CA PRO A 211 8.68 12.03 -19.41
C PRO A 211 7.28 11.83 -20.01
N LYS A 212 7.14 11.71 -21.34
CA LYS A 212 5.84 11.49 -21.98
C LYS A 212 5.29 10.11 -21.66
N LYS A 213 6.13 9.08 -21.71
CA LYS A 213 5.75 7.73 -21.30
C LYS A 213 5.40 7.67 -19.82
N VAL A 214 6.20 8.31 -18.97
CA VAL A 214 5.90 8.38 -17.53
C VAL A 214 4.57 9.08 -17.27
N ALA A 215 4.25 10.14 -18.01
CA ALA A 215 2.95 10.80 -17.91
C ALA A 215 1.79 9.85 -18.25
N SER A 216 1.91 9.09 -19.35
CA SER A 216 0.92 8.07 -19.75
C SER A 216 0.69 7.03 -18.66
N ALA A 217 1.76 6.48 -18.07
CA ALA A 217 1.65 5.50 -16.99
C ALA A 217 1.01 6.08 -15.72
N LEU A 218 1.30 7.34 -15.39
CA LEU A 218 0.76 8.02 -14.21
C LEU A 218 -0.75 8.31 -14.31
N GLU A 219 -1.31 8.45 -15.52
CA GLU A 219 -2.76 8.57 -15.73
C GLU A 219 -3.53 7.35 -15.19
N HIS A 220 -2.93 6.16 -15.29
CA HIS A 220 -3.54 4.91 -14.84
C HIS A 220 -3.35 4.63 -13.35
N ALA A 221 -2.62 5.47 -12.63
CA ALA A 221 -2.19 5.17 -11.26
C ALA A 221 -3.25 5.45 -10.19
N GLY A 222 -4.19 6.37 -10.46
CA GLY A 222 -5.15 6.85 -9.45
C GLY A 222 -4.46 7.36 -8.18
N ILE A 223 -3.22 7.87 -8.29
CA ILE A 223 -2.28 7.94 -7.16
C ILE A 223 -2.73 8.86 -6.01
N PHE A 224 -3.54 9.87 -6.32
CA PHE A 224 -4.07 10.81 -5.32
C PHE A 224 -5.17 10.21 -4.41
N ASN A 225 -5.63 8.99 -4.69
CA ASN A 225 -6.50 8.24 -3.78
C ASN A 225 -5.73 7.60 -2.61
N CYS A 226 -4.39 7.59 -2.64
CA CYS A 226 -3.60 7.17 -1.49
C CYS A 226 -3.81 8.13 -0.31
N VAL A 227 -4.38 7.60 0.78
CA VAL A 227 -4.64 8.31 2.03
C VAL A 227 -3.43 8.39 2.97
N SER A 228 -2.27 7.89 2.55
CA SER A 228 -1.01 7.91 3.30
C SER A 228 -1.15 7.37 4.74
N CYS A 229 -1.80 6.21 4.90
CA CYS A 229 -1.97 5.53 6.18
C CYS A 229 -0.78 4.65 6.61
N TYR A 230 0.28 4.57 5.80
CA TYR A 230 1.54 3.85 6.08
C TYR A 230 1.45 2.32 6.28
N LYS A 231 0.26 1.71 6.23
CA LYS A 231 0.14 0.25 6.43
C LYS A 231 0.98 -0.57 5.46
N CYS A 232 1.15 -0.09 4.22
CA CYS A 232 2.00 -0.72 3.21
C CYS A 232 3.48 -0.78 3.61
N GLU A 233 4.00 0.22 4.32
CA GLU A 233 5.39 0.23 4.81
C GLU A 233 5.55 -0.72 5.99
N GLU A 234 4.59 -0.70 6.92
CA GLU A 234 4.60 -1.54 8.14
C GLU A 234 4.72 -3.03 7.80
N VAL A 235 4.01 -3.49 6.77
CA VAL A 235 3.97 -4.91 6.38
C VAL A 235 5.02 -5.29 5.34
N CYS A 236 5.85 -4.36 4.87
CA CYS A 236 6.78 -4.65 3.77
C CYS A 236 7.97 -5.50 4.26
N PRO A 237 8.11 -6.77 3.82
CA PRO A 237 9.22 -7.62 4.28
C PRO A 237 10.59 -7.11 3.81
N ALA A 238 10.63 -6.40 2.68
CA ALA A 238 11.82 -5.75 2.11
C ALA A 238 12.11 -4.37 2.72
N LYS A 239 11.27 -3.87 3.64
CA LYS A 239 11.42 -2.58 4.32
C LYS A 239 11.56 -1.39 3.37
N ILE A 240 10.83 -1.42 2.26
CA ILE A 240 10.76 -0.32 1.30
C ILE A 240 9.94 0.82 1.93
N PRO A 241 10.44 2.06 1.98
CA PRO A 241 9.63 3.21 2.41
C PRO A 241 8.62 3.63 1.33
N ILE A 242 7.58 2.82 1.14
CA ILE A 242 6.60 2.94 0.04
C ILE A 242 5.89 4.31 0.02
N VAL A 243 5.46 4.86 1.14
CA VAL A 243 4.81 6.18 1.13
C VAL A 243 5.85 7.26 0.80
N THR A 244 6.93 7.33 1.58
CA THR A 244 7.87 8.46 1.52
C THR A 244 8.83 8.45 0.34
N ARG A 245 9.22 7.27 -0.17
CA ARG A 245 10.19 7.13 -1.28
C ARG A 245 9.56 6.77 -2.61
N ILE A 246 8.33 6.24 -2.62
CA ILE A 246 7.66 5.77 -3.83
C ILE A 246 6.44 6.65 -4.13
N ILE A 247 5.41 6.62 -3.28
CA ILE A 247 4.13 7.28 -3.57
C ILE A 247 4.25 8.80 -3.58
N GLU A 248 4.86 9.42 -2.57
CA GLU A 248 4.96 10.90 -2.53
C GLU A 248 5.83 11.47 -3.67
N PRO A 249 7.00 10.87 -4.03
CA PRO A 249 7.72 11.27 -5.24
C PRO A 249 6.93 11.07 -6.54
N LEU A 250 6.17 9.98 -6.67
CA LEU A 250 5.28 9.79 -7.82
C LEU A 250 4.15 10.82 -7.85
N LYS A 251 3.54 11.19 -6.71
CA LYS A 251 2.54 12.26 -6.62
C LYS A 251 3.13 13.60 -7.07
N ALA A 252 4.34 13.92 -6.64
CA ALA A 252 5.05 15.12 -7.06
C ALA A 252 5.31 15.11 -8.58
N LYS A 253 5.77 13.98 -9.13
CA LYS A 253 5.99 13.83 -10.58
C LYS A 253 4.67 13.90 -11.36
N THR A 254 3.58 13.34 -10.83
CA THR A 254 2.22 13.43 -11.39
C THR A 254 1.73 14.87 -11.42
N ALA A 255 1.95 15.66 -10.37
CA ALA A 255 1.53 17.05 -10.34
C ALA A 255 2.22 17.90 -11.43
N VAL A 256 3.44 17.54 -11.84
CA VAL A 256 4.18 18.21 -12.91
C VAL A 256 3.77 17.70 -14.29
N LEU A 257 3.69 16.38 -14.48
CA LEU A 257 3.49 15.77 -15.80
C LEU A 257 2.01 15.59 -16.18
N VAL A 258 1.12 15.44 -15.19
CA VAL A 258 -0.31 15.12 -15.34
C VAL A 258 -1.14 16.04 -14.41
N PRO A 259 -1.12 17.37 -14.60
CA PRO A 259 -1.65 18.33 -13.64
C PRO A 259 -3.16 18.19 -13.39
N HIS A 260 -3.95 17.70 -14.34
CA HIS A 260 -5.38 17.46 -14.13
C HIS A 260 -5.65 16.34 -13.14
N ALA A 261 -4.81 15.29 -13.08
CA ALA A 261 -4.90 14.24 -12.07
C ALA A 261 -4.61 14.78 -10.66
N ALA A 262 -3.77 15.82 -10.56
CA ALA A 262 -3.43 16.50 -9.31
C ALA A 262 -4.35 17.70 -8.97
N ARG A 263 -5.42 17.94 -9.75
CA ARG A 263 -6.24 19.17 -9.67
C ARG A 263 -6.72 19.49 -8.26
N HIS A 264 -7.20 18.50 -7.51
CA HIS A 264 -7.65 18.71 -6.14
C HIS A 264 -6.53 19.26 -5.25
N SER A 265 -5.36 18.62 -5.26
CA SER A 265 -4.19 19.01 -4.46
C SER A 265 -3.66 20.39 -4.85
N ILE A 266 -3.61 20.69 -6.15
CA ILE A 266 -3.15 21.98 -6.68
C ILE A 266 -4.12 23.10 -6.25
N VAL A 267 -5.42 22.91 -6.44
CA VAL A 267 -6.44 23.89 -6.05
C VAL A 267 -6.45 24.08 -4.54
N PHE A 268 -6.35 22.99 -3.76
CA PHE A 268 -6.27 23.04 -2.31
C PHE A 268 -5.11 23.91 -1.82
N ARG A 269 -3.90 23.68 -2.36
CA ARG A 269 -2.72 24.51 -2.06
C ARG A 269 -2.94 25.97 -2.44
N ALA A 270 -3.50 26.24 -3.62
CA ALA A 270 -3.77 27.61 -4.08
C ALA A 270 -4.79 28.36 -3.20
N ILE A 271 -5.82 27.68 -2.70
CA ILE A 271 -6.81 28.26 -1.77
C ILE A 271 -6.14 28.60 -0.44
N ILE A 272 -5.31 27.72 0.09
CA ILE A 272 -4.59 27.99 1.35
C ILE A 272 -3.61 29.15 1.17
N ALA A 273 -2.84 29.18 0.07
CA ALA A 273 -1.89 30.26 -0.21
C ALA A 273 -2.59 31.63 -0.31
N SER A 274 -3.75 31.70 -0.99
CA SER A 274 -4.49 32.95 -1.19
C SER A 274 -5.31 33.38 0.02
N ARG A 275 -5.99 32.46 0.71
CA ARG A 275 -6.93 32.78 1.81
C ARG A 275 -6.35 32.60 3.20
N GLY A 276 -5.26 31.86 3.36
CA GLY A 276 -4.72 31.44 4.66
C GLY A 276 -5.60 30.44 5.41
N ARG A 277 -6.63 29.88 4.75
CA ARG A 277 -7.59 28.92 5.31
C ARG A 277 -8.16 28.05 4.20
N ILE A 278 -8.68 26.89 4.56
CA ILE A 278 -9.43 26.03 3.63
C ILE A 278 -10.81 26.66 3.39
N ASP A 279 -11.22 26.74 2.12
CA ASP A 279 -12.56 27.15 1.70
C ASP A 279 -13.22 26.01 0.92
N PRO A 280 -14.06 25.18 1.58
CA PRO A 280 -14.63 23.99 0.96
C PRO A 280 -15.50 24.30 -0.26
N SER A 281 -16.24 25.42 -0.25
CA SER A 281 -17.07 25.81 -1.39
C SER A 281 -16.20 26.17 -2.59
N GLU A 282 -15.14 26.96 -2.39
CA GLU A 282 -14.21 27.28 -3.48
C GLU A 282 -13.51 26.03 -4.02
N LEU A 283 -13.08 25.12 -3.13
CA LEU A 283 -12.43 23.88 -3.51
C LEU A 283 -13.34 23.03 -4.41
N VAL A 284 -14.59 22.80 -3.99
CA VAL A 284 -15.57 22.02 -4.77
C VAL A 284 -15.83 22.69 -6.13
N MET A 285 -16.05 24.01 -6.16
CA MET A 285 -16.28 24.76 -7.40
C MET A 285 -15.09 24.68 -8.37
N ARG A 286 -13.87 24.88 -7.87
CA ARG A 286 -12.65 24.88 -8.71
C ARG A 286 -12.21 23.49 -9.15
N VAL A 287 -12.53 22.44 -8.38
CA VAL A 287 -12.20 21.05 -8.73
C VAL A 287 -13.25 20.45 -9.68
N GLN A 288 -14.53 20.57 -9.36
CA GLN A 288 -15.61 19.94 -10.13
C GLN A 288 -16.15 20.83 -11.27
N GLY A 289 -15.92 22.14 -11.23
CA GLY A 289 -16.41 23.08 -12.25
C GLY A 289 -17.93 23.06 -12.37
N ALA A 290 -18.44 23.08 -13.61
CA ALA A 290 -19.87 23.07 -13.89
C ALA A 290 -20.60 21.80 -13.38
N LYS A 291 -19.88 20.68 -13.14
CA LYS A 291 -20.48 19.44 -12.64
C LYS A 291 -21.07 19.59 -11.23
N VAL A 292 -20.69 20.61 -10.47
CA VAL A 292 -21.31 20.93 -9.16
C VAL A 292 -22.81 21.15 -9.30
N LEU A 293 -23.27 21.71 -10.42
CA LEU A 293 -24.69 21.97 -10.70
C LEU A 293 -25.50 20.67 -10.82
N LEU A 294 -24.87 19.51 -11.05
CA LEU A 294 -25.55 18.22 -11.03
C LEU A 294 -25.75 17.68 -9.60
N GLN A 295 -25.10 18.28 -8.60
CA GLN A 295 -25.15 17.85 -7.20
C GLN A 295 -25.92 18.82 -6.30
N VAL A 296 -26.94 19.51 -6.82
CA VAL A 296 -27.72 20.54 -6.09
C VAL A 296 -28.24 20.02 -4.75
N GLY A 297 -28.79 18.80 -4.71
CA GLY A 297 -29.33 18.23 -3.47
C GLY A 297 -28.27 17.96 -2.39
N ARG A 298 -27.02 17.69 -2.77
CA ARG A 298 -25.90 17.56 -1.83
C ARG A 298 -25.40 18.93 -1.39
N ALA A 299 -25.28 19.87 -2.32
CA ALA A 299 -24.91 21.26 -2.03
C ALA A 299 -25.90 21.92 -1.06
N LEU A 300 -27.21 21.77 -1.29
CA LEU A 300 -28.25 22.30 -0.41
C LEU A 300 -28.17 21.70 1.00
N ARG A 301 -27.97 20.38 1.12
CA ARG A 301 -27.77 19.73 2.42
C ARG A 301 -26.53 20.24 3.16
N LEU A 302 -25.44 20.49 2.44
CA LEU A 302 -24.22 21.05 3.02
C LEU A 302 -24.43 22.51 3.46
N LEU A 303 -25.17 23.29 2.68
CA LEU A 303 -25.53 24.68 2.99
C LEU A 303 -26.41 24.76 4.24
N LEU A 304 -27.49 23.96 4.29
CA LEU A 304 -28.41 23.89 5.43
C LEU A 304 -27.71 23.42 6.71
N ARG A 305 -26.68 22.57 6.60
CA ARG A 305 -25.83 22.15 7.71
C ARG A 305 -24.68 23.11 8.03
N GLY A 306 -24.62 24.27 7.38
CA GLY A 306 -23.57 25.28 7.58
C GLY A 306 -22.16 24.85 7.17
N LYS A 307 -22.01 23.74 6.41
CA LYS A 307 -20.72 23.20 5.97
C LYS A 307 -20.13 23.92 4.76
N ILE A 308 -20.97 24.64 4.01
CA ILE A 308 -20.54 25.53 2.92
C ILE A 308 -21.19 26.90 3.09
N ASN A 309 -20.47 27.95 2.70
CA ASN A 309 -20.97 29.33 2.78
C ASN A 309 -20.54 30.10 1.52
N PRO A 310 -21.36 30.09 0.46
CA PRO A 310 -21.04 30.74 -0.81
C PRO A 310 -20.81 32.26 -0.68
N LEU A 311 -21.54 32.93 0.22
CA LEU A 311 -21.38 34.36 0.46
C LEU A 311 -19.99 34.68 1.04
N LYS A 312 -19.52 33.87 2.00
CA LYS A 312 -18.16 33.98 2.54
C LYS A 312 -17.09 33.59 1.51
N THR A 313 -17.42 32.71 0.57
CA THR A 313 -16.54 32.38 -0.53
C THR A 313 -16.40 33.57 -1.50
N LEU A 314 -17.49 34.22 -1.90
CA LEU A 314 -17.48 35.32 -2.87
C LEU A 314 -17.02 36.68 -2.30
N PHE A 315 -17.41 37.00 -1.06
CA PHE A 315 -17.22 38.33 -0.47
C PHE A 315 -16.34 38.32 0.79
N GLY A 316 -15.88 37.15 1.24
CA GLY A 316 -15.06 37.04 2.44
C GLY A 316 -13.66 37.61 2.23
N LYS A 317 -13.20 38.44 3.17
CA LYS A 317 -11.82 38.93 3.19
C LYS A 317 -10.82 37.78 3.40
N ASN A 318 -9.61 37.96 2.88
CA ASN A 318 -8.49 37.06 3.12
C ASN A 318 -8.20 36.95 4.62
N GLY A 319 -7.85 35.75 5.08
CA GLY A 319 -7.47 35.55 6.47
C GLY A 319 -6.12 36.22 6.78
N SER A 320 -5.92 36.59 8.04
CA SER A 320 -4.63 37.11 8.54
C SER A 320 -3.46 36.17 8.26
N ALA A 321 -3.74 34.86 8.13
CA ALA A 321 -2.77 33.83 7.81
C ALA A 321 -2.35 33.77 6.32
N ALA A 322 -3.03 34.48 5.40
CA ALA A 322 -2.75 34.38 3.96
C ALA A 322 -1.30 34.73 3.62
N ASN A 323 -0.79 35.85 4.14
CA ASN A 323 0.60 36.27 3.92
C ASN A 323 1.64 35.30 4.50
N ALA A 324 1.30 34.58 5.57
CA ALA A 324 2.17 33.56 6.13
C ALA A 324 2.11 32.27 5.29
N ALA A 325 0.90 31.86 4.88
CA ALA A 325 0.68 30.68 4.06
C ALA A 325 1.35 30.79 2.69
N SER A 326 1.20 31.91 1.97
CA SER A 326 1.90 32.14 0.70
C SER A 326 3.42 32.07 0.86
N ARG A 327 4.00 32.69 1.91
CA ARG A 327 5.45 32.61 2.16
C ARG A 327 5.98 31.18 2.39
N ILE A 328 5.16 30.30 2.98
CA ILE A 328 5.52 28.89 3.22
C ILE A 328 5.33 28.07 1.94
N LEU A 329 4.25 28.32 1.21
CA LEU A 329 3.83 27.51 0.07
C LEU A 329 4.46 27.93 -1.25
N ASP A 330 4.96 29.16 -1.42
CA ASP A 330 5.66 29.65 -2.63
C ASP A 330 7.19 29.40 -2.58
N ARG A 331 7.68 28.70 -1.56
CA ARG A 331 9.03 28.10 -1.50
C ARG A 331 9.02 26.66 -2.00
#